data_AF-A0A0A1VF23-F1
#
_entry.id   AF-A0A0A1VF23-F1
#
_cell.length_a   1.000
_cell.length_b   1.000
_cell.length_c   1.000
_cell.angle_alpha   90.00
_cell.angle_beta   90.00
_cell.angle_gamma   90.00
#
_symmetry.space_group_name_H-M   'P 1'
#
loop_
_entity.id
_entity.type
_entity.pdbx_description
1 polymer ?
#
loop_
_entity_poly.entity_id
_entity_poly.type
_entity_poly.pdbx_seq_one_letter_code
_entity_poly.pdbx_strand_id
1 'polypeptide(L)'
;MSASTARDIEQAMLERCLQIATTPGDMPRDQAEANVCRLAGMIVDGRYPEAGKRLSDAAATYFADHPEQQVPSAEVVRRGWIINAPRLRDRLERLLGECC
;
A
#
# COMPACT_ATOMS: atom_id res chain seq x y z
N MET A 1 -3.91 6.77 22.04
CA MET A 1 -3.48 7.17 20.68
C MET A 1 -4.70 7.75 19.98
N SER A 2 -4.67 9.05 19.66
CA SER A 2 -5.83 9.77 19.16
C SER A 2 -6.16 9.37 17.72
N ALA A 3 -7.43 9.48 17.33
CA ALA A 3 -7.88 9.14 15.97
C ALA A 3 -7.19 9.95 14.86
N SER A 4 -6.49 11.06 15.16
CA SER A 4 -5.69 11.79 14.16
C SER A 4 -4.46 10.98 13.75
N THR A 5 -3.69 10.44 14.70
CA THR A 5 -2.44 9.72 14.41
C THR A 5 -2.65 8.52 13.49
N ALA A 6 -3.73 7.74 13.70
CA ALA A 6 -4.04 6.60 12.83
C ALA A 6 -4.44 7.03 11.41
N ARG A 7 -5.13 8.18 11.28
CA ARG A 7 -5.48 8.75 9.97
C ARG A 7 -4.24 9.33 9.28
N ASP A 8 -3.33 9.93 10.03
CA ASP A 8 -2.07 10.49 9.51
C ASP A 8 -1.15 9.38 8.99
N ILE A 9 -1.03 8.26 9.72
CA ILE A 9 -0.29 7.07 9.28
C ILE A 9 -0.93 6.48 8.02
N GLU A 10 -2.24 6.27 8.01
CA GLU A 10 -2.95 5.75 6.84
C GLU A 10 -2.80 6.68 5.62
N GLN A 11 -2.85 7.99 5.82
CA GLN A 11 -2.67 8.99 4.77
C GLN A 11 -1.27 8.91 4.16
N ALA A 12 -0.23 8.82 4.99
CA ALA A 12 1.14 8.64 4.52
C ALA A 12 1.31 7.33 3.71
N MET A 13 0.67 6.25 4.15
CA MET A 13 0.68 4.97 3.43
C MET A 13 -0.03 5.05 2.08
N LEU A 14 -1.17 5.76 2.03
CA LEU A 14 -1.92 6.01 0.80
C LEU A 14 -1.09 6.83 -0.21
N GLU A 15 -0.46 7.92 0.24
CA GLU A 15 0.38 8.76 -0.59
C GLU A 15 1.57 7.98 -1.15
N ARG A 16 2.20 7.13 -0.33
CA ARG A 16 3.30 6.27 -0.79
C ARG A 16 2.82 5.25 -1.83
N CYS A 17 1.69 4.59 -1.59
CA CYS A 17 1.12 3.66 -2.57
C CYS A 17 0.82 4.36 -3.90
N LEU A 18 0.22 5.56 -3.85
CA LEU A 18 -0.05 6.34 -5.05
C LEU A 18 1.25 6.66 -5.80
N GLN A 19 2.27 7.14 -5.08
CA GLN A 19 3.56 7.48 -5.67
C GLN A 19 4.21 6.27 -6.37
N ILE A 20 4.24 5.10 -5.73
CA ILE A 20 4.79 3.87 -6.32
C ILE A 20 3.96 3.40 -7.53
N ALA A 21 2.63 3.57 -7.46
CA ALA A 21 1.74 3.20 -8.55
C ALA A 21 1.88 4.10 -9.79
N THR A 22 2.26 5.36 -9.62
CA THR A 22 2.36 6.35 -10.71
C THR A 22 3.78 6.62 -11.19
N THR A 23 4.80 6.38 -10.35
CA THR A 23 6.21 6.69 -10.65
C THR A 23 7.02 5.42 -10.86
N PRO A 24 7.51 5.15 -12.08
CA PRO A 24 8.36 3.99 -12.34
C PRO A 24 9.66 4.03 -11.51
N GLY A 25 10.00 2.90 -10.88
CA GLY A 25 11.24 2.74 -10.10
C GLY A 25 11.15 3.21 -8.66
N ASP A 26 10.03 3.79 -8.23
CA ASP A 26 9.79 4.08 -6.81
C ASP A 26 9.54 2.78 -6.02
N MET A 27 10.12 2.71 -4.82
CA MET A 27 10.18 1.51 -4.00
C MET A 27 9.71 1.74 -2.56
N PRO A 28 9.13 0.73 -1.88
CA PRO A 28 8.88 0.82 -0.45
C PRO A 28 10.17 1.09 0.34
N ARG A 29 10.10 1.95 1.35
CA ARG A 29 11.24 2.35 2.18
C ARG A 29 11.44 1.46 3.39
N ASP A 30 10.37 0.85 3.88
CA ASP A 30 10.36 0.03 5.08
C ASP A 30 9.36 -1.12 4.99
N GLN A 31 9.38 -1.96 6.03
CA GLN A 31 8.46 -3.09 6.21
C GLN A 31 6.98 -2.67 6.08
N ALA A 32 6.59 -1.55 6.65
CA ALA A 32 5.20 -1.13 6.71
C ALA A 32 4.71 -0.78 5.30
N GLU A 33 5.45 0.05 4.58
CA GLU A 33 5.16 0.43 3.20
C GLU A 33 5.12 -0.80 2.29
N ALA A 34 6.07 -1.73 2.41
CA ALA A 34 6.13 -2.90 1.55
C ALA A 34 4.91 -3.81 1.72
N ASN A 35 4.49 -4.03 2.97
CA ASN A 35 3.31 -4.84 3.26
C ASN A 35 2.01 -4.15 2.86
N VAL A 36 1.90 -2.83 3.03
CA VAL A 36 0.75 -2.07 2.55
C VAL A 36 0.71 -2.05 1.03
N CYS A 37 1.83 -1.88 0.33
CA CYS A 37 1.90 -1.95 -1.14
C CYS A 37 1.46 -3.33 -1.65
N ARG A 38 1.95 -4.41 -1.04
CA ARG A 38 1.52 -5.78 -1.38
C ARG A 38 0.01 -5.96 -1.25
N LEU A 39 -0.56 -5.48 -0.15
CA LEU A 39 -2.01 -5.56 0.11
C LEU A 39 -2.80 -4.66 -0.86
N ALA A 40 -2.36 -3.42 -1.05
CA ALA A 40 -2.96 -2.46 -1.95
C ALA A 40 -2.99 -2.98 -3.39
N GLY A 41 -1.88 -3.57 -3.84
CA GLY A 41 -1.76 -4.22 -5.15
C GLY A 41 -2.85 -5.25 -5.38
N MET A 42 -3.00 -6.22 -4.47
CA MET A 42 -4.06 -7.24 -4.52
C MET A 42 -5.47 -6.65 -4.51
N ILE A 43 -5.66 -5.52 -3.84
CA ILE A 43 -6.96 -4.89 -3.64
C ILE A 43 -7.43 -4.15 -4.89
N VAL A 44 -6.52 -3.45 -5.59
CA VAL A 44 -6.84 -2.58 -6.74
C VAL A 44 -6.60 -3.25 -8.09
N ASP A 45 -5.93 -4.40 -8.14
CA ASP A 45 -5.61 -5.14 -9.37
C ASP A 45 -6.82 -5.34 -10.29
N GLY A 46 -8.01 -5.59 -9.72
CA GLY A 46 -9.23 -5.79 -10.50
C GLY A 46 -9.70 -4.56 -11.29
N ARG A 47 -9.47 -3.34 -10.78
CA ARG A 47 -9.95 -2.09 -11.41
C ARG A 47 -8.83 -1.28 -12.05
N TYR A 48 -7.62 -1.38 -11.49
CA TYR A 48 -6.43 -0.67 -11.93
C TYR A 48 -5.26 -1.67 -12.03
N PRO A 49 -5.27 -2.58 -13.01
CA PRO A 49 -4.32 -3.69 -13.10
C PRO A 49 -2.87 -3.22 -13.23
N GLU A 50 -2.61 -2.13 -13.95
CA GLU A 50 -1.24 -1.59 -14.04
C GLU A 50 -0.72 -1.06 -12.70
N ALA A 51 -1.56 -0.31 -11.97
CA ALA A 51 -1.21 0.20 -10.64
C ALA A 51 -1.03 -0.96 -9.65
N GLY A 52 -1.93 -1.94 -9.69
CA GLY A 52 -1.88 -3.16 -8.87
C GLY A 52 -0.60 -3.95 -9.10
N LYS A 53 -0.21 -4.12 -10.36
CA LYS A 53 1.05 -4.76 -10.75
C LYS A 53 2.26 -3.99 -10.25
N ARG A 54 2.32 -2.66 -10.46
CA ARG A 54 3.45 -1.83 -9.98
C ARG A 54 3.65 -1.93 -8.46
N LEU A 55 2.56 -1.84 -7.70
CA LEU A 55 2.59 -2.01 -6.24
C LEU A 55 3.07 -3.39 -5.81
N SER A 56 2.58 -4.45 -6.49
CA SER A 56 2.94 -5.83 -6.17
C SER A 56 4.40 -6.13 -6.53
N ASP A 57 4.86 -5.68 -7.69
CA ASP A 57 6.24 -5.85 -8.16
C ASP A 57 7.21 -5.10 -7.24
N ALA A 58 6.91 -3.85 -6.86
CA ALA A 58 7.73 -3.07 -5.93
C ALA A 58 7.81 -3.71 -4.54
N ALA A 59 6.69 -4.24 -4.02
CA ALA A 59 6.70 -4.99 -2.77
C ALA A 59 7.52 -6.29 -2.89
N ALA A 60 7.38 -7.03 -3.99
CA ALA A 60 8.12 -8.26 -4.24
C ALA A 60 9.63 -8.02 -4.30
N THR A 61 10.07 -6.94 -4.96
CA THR A 61 11.48 -6.55 -5.00
C THR A 61 11.99 -6.21 -3.60
N TYR A 62 11.23 -5.48 -2.77
CA TYR A 62 11.62 -5.20 -1.38
C TYR A 62 11.78 -6.49 -0.55
N PHE A 63 10.83 -7.43 -0.68
CA PHE A 63 10.87 -8.69 0.07
C PHE A 63 11.90 -9.70 -0.47
N ALA A 64 12.45 -9.50 -1.67
CA ALA A 64 13.57 -10.30 -2.14
C ALA A 64 14.82 -10.07 -1.25
N ASP A 65 15.03 -8.83 -0.80
CA ASP A 65 16.12 -8.46 0.11
C ASP A 65 15.75 -8.63 1.59
N HIS A 66 14.45 -8.59 1.92
CA HIS A 66 13.92 -8.63 3.29
C HIS A 66 12.76 -9.63 3.49
N PRO A 67 12.95 -10.93 3.21
CA PRO A 67 11.86 -11.90 3.20
C PRO A 67 11.17 -12.08 4.57
N GLU A 68 11.91 -11.93 5.67
CA GLU A 68 11.41 -12.04 7.04
C GLU A 68 10.46 -10.89 7.44
N GLN A 69 10.46 -9.80 6.67
CA GLN A 69 9.62 -8.64 6.95
C GLN A 69 8.22 -8.76 6.35
N GLN A 70 7.97 -9.75 5.51
CA GLN A 70 6.66 -9.99 4.96
C GLN A 70 5.71 -10.54 6.04
N VAL A 71 4.56 -9.88 6.22
CA VAL A 71 3.54 -10.31 7.19
C VAL A 71 2.22 -10.66 6.50
N PRO A 72 1.37 -11.50 7.13
CA PRO A 72 0.03 -11.76 6.63
C PRO A 72 -0.80 -10.47 6.53
N SER A 73 -1.73 -10.41 5.58
CA SER A 73 -2.55 -9.21 5.35
C SER A 73 -3.37 -8.77 6.58
N ALA A 74 -3.80 -9.72 7.42
CA ALA A 74 -4.49 -9.43 8.68
C ALA A 74 -3.60 -8.66 9.67
N GLU A 75 -2.28 -8.85 9.59
CA GLU A 75 -1.32 -8.20 10.47
C GLU A 75 -1.07 -6.74 10.09
N VAL A 76 -1.26 -6.37 8.82
CA VAL A 76 -1.17 -4.99 8.32
C VAL A 76 -2.18 -4.07 9.03
N VAL A 77 -3.39 -4.58 9.29
CA VAL A 77 -4.44 -3.87 10.04
C VAL A 77 -4.13 -3.89 11.54
N ARG A 78 -3.71 -5.03 12.10
CA ARG A 78 -3.40 -5.16 13.54
C ARG A 78 -2.25 -4.27 13.98
N ARG A 79 -1.25 -4.07 13.12
CA ARG A 79 -0.12 -3.17 13.37
C ARG A 79 -0.46 -1.69 13.19
N GLY A 80 -1.66 -1.38 12.72
CA GLY A 80 -2.15 0.00 12.58
C GLY A 80 -1.54 0.77 11.42
N TRP A 81 -0.92 0.09 10.44
CA TRP A 81 -0.42 0.75 9.22
C TRP A 81 -1.56 1.23 8.33
N ILE A 82 -2.70 0.56 8.41
CA ILE A 82 -3.97 1.00 7.81
C ILE A 82 -5.09 0.82 8.83
N ILE A 83 -6.17 1.60 8.67
CA ILE A 83 -7.35 1.46 9.54
C ILE A 83 -8.12 0.19 9.19
N ASN A 84 -8.38 -0.04 7.88
CA ASN A 84 -8.93 -1.29 7.37
C ASN A 84 -8.76 -1.37 5.84
N ALA A 85 -8.87 -2.60 5.30
CA ALA A 85 -8.69 -2.86 3.87
C ALA A 85 -9.76 -2.23 2.95
N PRO A 86 -11.07 -2.26 3.27
CA PRO A 86 -12.08 -1.59 2.42
C PRO A 86 -11.83 -0.09 2.27
N ARG A 87 -11.47 0.60 3.35
CA ARG A 87 -11.17 2.03 3.32
C ARG A 87 -9.91 2.35 2.52
N LEU A 88 -8.87 1.51 2.63
CA LEU A 88 -7.67 1.62 1.80
C LEU A 88 -8.05 1.50 0.32
N ARG A 89 -8.88 0.52 -0.05
CA ARG A 89 -9.41 0.35 -1.41
C ARG A 89 -10.09 1.63 -1.89
N ASP A 90 -11.14 2.06 -1.20
CA ASP A 90 -11.99 3.17 -1.64
C ASP A 90 -11.17 4.45 -1.85
N ARG A 91 -10.20 4.71 -0.97
CA ARG A 91 -9.33 5.87 -1.08
C ARG A 91 -8.31 5.75 -2.20
N LEU A 92 -7.67 4.60 -2.33
CA LEU A 92 -6.65 4.41 -3.37
C LEU A 92 -7.29 4.38 -4.77
N GLU A 93 -8.44 3.73 -4.94
CA GLU A 93 -9.20 3.76 -6.19
C GLU A 93 -9.61 5.19 -6.57
N ARG A 94 -10.07 5.98 -5.59
CA ARG A 94 -10.42 7.39 -5.83
C ARG A 94 -9.21 8.20 -6.30
N LEU A 95 -8.06 8.05 -5.63
CA LEU A 95 -6.83 8.76 -6.00
C LEU A 95 -6.31 8.32 -7.38
N LEU A 96 -6.32 7.03 -7.68
CA LEU A 96 -5.92 6.51 -9.00
C LEU A 96 -6.85 6.98 -10.11
N GLY A 97 -8.16 7.07 -9.83
CA GLY A 97 -9.14 7.63 -10.77
C GLY A 97 -9.02 9.14 -10.97
N GLU A 98 -8.45 9.88 -10.02
CA GLU A 98 -8.15 11.32 -10.16
C GLU A 98 -6.85 11.56 -10.97
N CYS A 99 -5.99 10.55 -11.13
CA CYS A 99 -4.73 10.63 -11.90
C CYS A 99 -4.87 10.25 -13.39
N CYS A 100 -6.02 9.71 -13.82
CA CYS A 100 -6.34 9.40 -15.21
C CYS A 100 -7.15 10.52 -15.86
#